data_AF-A0A8S0G0U2-F1
#
_entry.id   AF-A0A8S0G0U2-F1
#
_cell.length_a   1.000
_cell.length_b   1.000
_cell.length_c   1.000
_cell.angle_alpha   90.00
_cell.angle_beta   90.00
_cell.angle_gamma   90.00
#
_symmetry.space_group_name_H-M   'P 1'
#
loop_
_entity.id
_entity.type
_entity.pdbx_description
1 polymer ?
#
loop_
_entity_poly.entity_id
_entity_poly.type
_entity_poly.pdbx_seq_one_letter_code
_entity_poly.pdbx_strand_id
1 'polypeptide(L)' 'MIALREGKIVAQGAPKEIVTAELIERIYGLRCMIIDDPVAGTPLVVPLGRTAPSTAKI' A
#
# COMPACT_ATOMS: atom_id res chain seq x y z
N MET A 1 5.14 -3.60 13.47
CA MET A 1 4.65 -4.43 12.34
C MET A 1 5.81 -5.22 11.76
N ILE A 2 5.56 -6.43 11.25
CA ILE A 2 6.54 -7.24 10.52
C ILE A 2 5.98 -7.52 9.14
N ALA A 3 6.80 -7.33 8.11
CA ALA A 3 6.50 -7.64 6.73
C ALA A 3 7.27 -8.90 6.33
N LEU A 4 6.56 -9.89 5.79
CA LEU A 4 7.09 -11.22 5.47
C LEU A 4 6.93 -11.53 3.98
N ARG A 5 7.93 -12.19 3.41
CA ARG A 5 7.86 -12.81 2.08
C ARG A 5 8.70 -14.09 2.09
N GLU A 6 8.12 -15.18 1.59
CA GLU A 6 8.81 -16.50 1.47
C GLU A 6 9.43 -16.96 2.80
N GLY A 7 8.71 -16.77 3.91
CA GLY A 7 9.16 -17.16 5.25
C GLY A 7 10.28 -16.28 5.83
N LYS A 8 10.67 -15.19 5.16
CA LYS A 8 11.72 -14.27 5.60
C LYS A 8 11.13 -12.91 5.96
N ILE A 9 11.69 -12.28 7.00
CA ILE A 9 11.40 -10.88 7.34
C ILE A 9 12.05 -9.98 6.29
N VAL A 10 11.25 -9.15 5.65
CA VAL A 10 11.72 -8.16 4.65
C VAL A 10 11.76 -6.73 5.19
N ALA A 11 10.92 -6.43 6.19
CA ALA A 11 10.96 -5.18 6.93
C ALA A 11 10.31 -5.36 8.32
N GLN A 12 10.75 -4.57 9.29
CA GLN A 12 10.20 -4.55 10.64
C GLN A 12 10.34 -3.13 11.20
N GLY A 13 9.27 -2.63 11.81
CA GLY A 13 9.24 -1.27 12.36
C GLY A 13 7.83 -0.77 12.61
N ALA A 14 7.69 0.53 12.87
CA ALA A 14 6.39 1.17 12.95
C ALA A 14 5.72 1.19 11.56
N PRO A 15 4.38 1.09 11.45
CA PRO A 15 3.70 1.09 10.16
C PRO A 15 4.10 2.29 9.28
N LYS A 16 4.20 3.50 9.85
CA LYS A 16 4.60 4.71 9.13
C LYS A 16 6.01 4.67 8.55
N GLU A 17 6.88 3.85 9.11
CA GLU A 17 8.27 3.74 8.68
C GLU A 17 8.44 2.71 7.57
N ILE A 18 7.62 1.66 7.56
CA ILE A 18 7.82 0.51 6.67
C ILE A 18 6.76 0.34 5.59
N VAL A 19 5.54 0.86 5.77
CA VAL A 19 4.46 0.70 4.78
C VAL A 19 4.67 1.71 3.65
N THR A 20 5.36 1.27 2.59
CA THR A 20 5.54 2.03 1.35
C THR A 20 4.90 1.30 0.16
N ALA A 21 4.65 2.03 -0.93
CA ALA A 21 4.09 1.45 -2.15
C ALA A 21 5.00 0.34 -2.71
N GLU A 22 6.31 0.56 -2.70
CA GLU A 22 7.30 -0.40 -3.19
C GLU A 22 7.32 -1.68 -2.34
N LEU A 23 7.17 -1.57 -1.01
CA LEU A 23 7.13 -2.76 -0.15
C LEU A 23 5.86 -3.57 -0.40
N ILE A 24 4.71 -2.90 -0.54
CA ILE A 24 3.43 -3.56 -0.83
C ILE A 24 3.48 -4.26 -2.18
N GLU A 25 4.02 -3.61 -3.23
CA GLU A 25 4.20 -4.24 -4.54
C GLU A 25 5.15 -5.45 -4.45
N ARG A 26 6.25 -5.34 -3.71
CA ARG A 26 7.20 -6.45 -3.53
C ARG A 26 6.60 -7.65 -2.81
N ILE A 27 5.71 -7.46 -1.83
CA ILE A 27 5.14 -8.55 -1.03
C ILE A 27 3.90 -9.14 -1.69
N TYR A 28 3.03 -8.29 -2.24
CA TYR A 28 1.69 -8.68 -2.70
C TYR A 28 1.52 -8.60 -4.23
N GLY A 29 2.49 -8.06 -4.97
CA GLY A 29 2.33 -7.79 -6.40
C GLY A 29 1.30 -6.69 -6.69
N LEU A 30 0.97 -5.87 -5.68
CA LEU A 30 -0.08 -4.87 -5.74
C LEU A 30 0.52 -3.49 -5.94
N ARG A 31 0.22 -2.86 -7.07
CA ARG A 31 0.48 -1.43 -7.26
C ARG A 31 -0.55 -0.62 -6.48
N CYS A 32 -0.07 0.30 -5.65
CA CYS A 32 -0.89 1.13 -4.80
C CYS A 32 -0.24 2.51 -4.61
N MET A 33 -0.98 3.41 -3.99
CA MET A 33 -0.43 4.57 -3.30
C MET A 33 -0.69 4.45 -1.80
N ILE A 34 0.17 5.08 -1.01
CA ILE A 34 0.03 5.15 0.44
C ILE A 34 -0.34 6.59 0.81
N ILE A 35 -1.41 6.75 1.58
CA ILE A 35 -1.82 8.03 2.15
C ILE A 35 -1.97 7.88 3.67
N ASP A 36 -2.01 8.99 4.40
CA ASP A 36 -2.43 8.95 5.80
C ASP A 36 -3.92 8.61 5.87
N ASP A 37 -4.27 7.66 6.74
CA ASP A 37 -5.65 7.41 7.13
C ASP A 37 -6.21 8.69 7.82
N PRO A 38 -7.28 9.30 7.28
CA PRO A 38 -7.81 10.56 7.82
C PRO A 38 -8.47 10.40 9.20
N VAL A 39 -8.69 9.18 9.68
CA VAL A 39 -9.29 8.88 10.99
C VAL A 39 -8.22 8.40 11.96
N ALA A 40 -7.46 7.37 11.59
CA ALA A 40 -6.50 6.73 12.49
C ALA A 40 -5.08 7.31 12.41
N GLY A 41 -4.78 8.07 11.36
CA GLY A 41 -3.44 8.60 11.09
C GLY A 41 -2.39 7.53 10.78
N THR A 42 -2.77 6.25 10.63
CA THR A 42 -1.88 5.18 10.17
C THR A 42 -1.82 5.14 8.64
N PRO A 43 -0.82 4.47 8.02
CA PRO A 43 -0.79 4.33 6.57
C PRO A 43 -2.01 3.58 6.03
N LEU A 44 -2.71 4.19 5.07
CA LEU A 44 -3.82 3.61 4.30
C LEU A 44 -3.33 3.24 2.89
N VAL A 45 -3.53 1.99 2.51
CA VAL A 45 -3.16 1.45 1.18
C VAL A 45 -4.33 1.64 0.21
N VAL A 46 -4.13 2.41 -0.85
CA VAL A 46 -5.14 2.64 -1.90
C VAL A 46 -4.70 1.93 -3.18
N PRO A 47 -5.37 0.84 -3.59
CA PRO A 47 -5.05 0.13 -4.82
C PRO A 47 -5.17 1.02 -6.05
N LEU A 48 -4.15 1.00 -6.91
CA LEU A 48 -4.24 1.62 -8.23
C LEU A 48 -4.92 0.61 -9.16
N GLY A 49 -6.23 0.70 -9.30
CA GLY A 49 -6.98 -0.10 -10.28
C GLY A 49 -6.46 0.12 -11.71
N ARG A 50 -6.82 -0.76 -12.65
CA ARG A 50 -6.79 -0.39 -14.07
C ARG A 50 -7.85 0.70 -14.24
N THR A 51 -7.45 1.86 -14.77
CA THR A 51 -8.30 3.01 -15.05
C THR A 51 -9.71 2.55 -15.41
N ALA A 52 -10.68 2.77 -14.53
CA ALA A 52 -12.07 2.61 -14.94
C ALA A 52 -12.27 3.52 -16.15
N PRO A 53 -12.95 3.07 -17.22
CA PRO A 53 -13.20 3.94 -18.37
C PRO A 53 -13.78 5.26 -17.85
N SER A 54 -13.13 6.36 -18.22
CA SER A 54 -13.57 7.69 -17.84
C SER A 54 -14.99 7.88 -18.39
N THR A 55 -16.00 7.73 -17.54
CA THR A 55 -17.31 8.28 -17.81
C THR A 55 -17.22 9.77 -17.51
N ALA A 56 -16.69 10.52 -18.49
CA ALA A 56 -16.97 11.93 -18.60
C ALA A 56 -18.50 12.08 -18.67
N LYS A 57 -19.11 12.52 -17.57
CA LYS A 57 -20.49 13.02 -17.59
C LYS A 57 -20.46 14.37 -18.32
N ILE A 58 -21.10 14.41 -19.48
CA ILE A 58 -21.56 15.63 -20.14
C ILE A 58 -22.72 16.21 -19.33
#